data_AF-A0A355FAD4-F1
#
_entry.id   AF-A0A355FAD4-F1
#
_cell.length_a   1.000
_cell.length_b   1.000
_cell.length_c   1.000
_cell.angle_alpha   90.00
_cell.angle_beta   90.00
_cell.angle_gamma   90.00
#
_symmetry.space_group_name_H-M   'P 1'
#
loop_
_entity.id
_entity.type
_entity.pdbx_description
1 polymer ?
#
loop_
_entity_poly.entity_id
_entity_poly.type
_entity_poly.pdbx_seq_one_letter_code
_entity_poly.pdbx_strand_id
1 'polypeptide(L)'
;MGSVTSQADVFLDLQGLLDAIEKNPTAAQNLTQEREVLAETLGEIQTIKARQVELKALRQEATQQLTAALKRGRHQAIEIRSVIRGKVGLTSELLALFGISPLRPRQRKAKVVYVLKNANGGAAGTGPGASTPPSSKPVV
;
A
#
# COMPACT_ATOMS: atom_id res chain seq x y z
N MET A 1 -9.57 35.74 12.97
CA MET A 1 -8.77 35.26 11.83
C MET A 1 -8.21 33.90 12.23
N GLY A 2 -8.78 32.80 11.72
CA GLY A 2 -8.32 31.44 12.06
C GLY A 2 -6.90 31.23 11.54
N SER A 3 -6.06 30.51 12.29
CA SER A 3 -4.70 30.20 11.86
C SER A 3 -4.75 29.39 10.57
N VAL A 4 -4.17 29.93 9.50
CA VAL A 4 -4.00 29.24 8.22
C VAL A 4 -3.00 28.10 8.42
N THR A 5 -3.49 26.86 8.58
CA THR A 5 -2.63 25.71 8.91
C THR A 5 -2.29 24.83 7.71
N SER A 6 -3.04 24.93 6.60
CA SER A 6 -2.80 24.14 5.38
C SER A 6 -2.26 25.00 4.24
N GLN A 7 -1.40 24.41 3.39
CA GLN A 7 -0.93 25.04 2.14
C GLN A 7 -2.09 25.41 1.20
N ALA A 8 -3.19 24.65 1.23
CA ALA A 8 -4.39 24.96 0.45
C ALA A 8 -5.08 26.23 0.97
N ASP A 9 -5.11 26.41 2.29
CA ASP A 9 -5.71 27.59 2.92
C ASP A 9 -4.88 28.84 2.58
N VAL A 10 -3.54 28.74 2.61
CA VAL A 10 -2.64 29.83 2.19
C VAL A 10 -2.89 30.21 0.74
N PHE A 11 -3.00 29.22 -0.16
CA PHE A 11 -3.25 29.48 -1.57
C PHE A 11 -4.59 30.17 -1.81
N LEU A 12 -5.66 29.72 -1.14
CA LEU A 12 -6.98 30.34 -1.23
C LEU A 12 -7.00 31.76 -0.66
N ASP A 13 -6.26 32.00 0.42
CA ASP A 13 -6.12 33.33 1.01
C ASP A 13 -5.42 34.31 0.05
N LEU A 14 -4.28 33.90 -0.54
CA LEU A 14 -3.56 34.70 -1.53
C LEU A 14 -4.41 34.98 -2.79
N GLN A 15 -5.15 33.99 -3.26
CA GLN A 15 -6.06 34.16 -4.40
C GLN A 15 -7.23 35.10 -4.05
N GLY A 16 -7.81 34.95 -2.87
CA GLY A 16 -8.87 35.83 -2.37
C GLY A 16 -8.42 37.28 -2.21
N LEU A 17 -7.17 37.50 -1.79
CA LEU A 17 -6.56 38.83 -1.71
C LEU A 17 -6.48 39.48 -3.11
N LEU A 18 -6.01 38.74 -4.11
CA LEU A 18 -5.89 39.22 -5.48
C LEU A 18 -7.28 39.56 -6.06
N ASP A 19 -8.26 38.67 -5.88
CA ASP A 19 -9.65 38.90 -6.29
C ASP A 19 -10.26 40.14 -5.61
N ALA A 20 -9.94 40.39 -4.33
CA ALA A 20 -10.42 41.55 -3.59
C ALA A 20 -9.80 42.86 -4.11
N ILE A 21 -8.53 42.84 -4.52
CA ILE A 21 -7.84 43.98 -5.15
C ILE A 21 -8.48 44.26 -6.52
N GLU A 22 -8.77 43.24 -7.31
CA GLU A 22 -9.41 43.40 -8.63
C GLU A 22 -10.83 43.98 -8.55
N LYS A 23 -11.58 43.62 -7.50
CA LYS A 23 -12.93 44.15 -7.26
C LYS A 23 -12.93 45.61 -6.78
N ASN A 24 -11.79 46.13 -6.30
CA ASN A 24 -11.68 47.48 -5.74
C ASN A 24 -10.59 48.31 -6.45
N PRO A 25 -10.82 48.72 -7.71
CA PRO A 25 -9.79 49.36 -8.54
C PRO A 25 -9.31 50.70 -8.00
N THR A 26 -10.13 51.42 -7.22
CA THR A 26 -9.77 52.70 -6.60
C THR A 26 -8.73 52.54 -5.49
N ALA A 27 -8.79 51.45 -4.72
CA ALA A 27 -7.79 51.11 -3.72
C ALA A 27 -6.51 50.51 -4.34
N ALA A 28 -6.64 49.92 -5.53
CA ALA A 28 -5.56 49.22 -6.22
C ALA A 28 -4.59 50.13 -7.02
N GLN A 29 -4.91 51.42 -7.19
CA GLN A 29 -4.11 52.33 -8.02
C GLN A 29 -2.65 52.46 -7.56
N ASN A 30 -2.40 52.31 -6.25
CA ASN A 30 -1.06 52.39 -5.67
C ASN A 30 -0.40 51.02 -5.48
N LEU A 31 -1.08 49.92 -5.83
CA LEU A 31 -0.65 48.54 -5.55
C LEU A 31 -0.41 47.72 -6.82
N THR A 32 -0.18 48.37 -7.96
CA THR A 32 -0.09 47.69 -9.26
C THR A 32 1.10 46.75 -9.34
N GLN A 33 2.26 47.16 -8.81
CA GLN A 33 3.48 46.33 -8.82
C GLN A 33 3.33 45.12 -7.89
N GLU A 34 2.80 45.33 -6.68
CA GLU A 34 2.58 44.27 -5.70
C GLU A 34 1.56 43.25 -6.20
N ARG A 35 0.52 43.70 -6.90
CA ARG A 35 -0.46 42.82 -7.56
C ARG A 35 0.19 41.96 -8.64
N GLU A 36 1.02 42.54 -9.49
CA GLU A 36 1.72 41.80 -10.55
C GLU A 36 2.62 40.72 -9.95
N VAL A 37 3.43 41.08 -8.95
CA VAL A 37 4.32 40.12 -8.25
C VAL A 37 3.51 39.01 -7.57
N LEU A 38 2.37 39.33 -6.94
CA LEU A 38 1.51 38.33 -6.33
C LEU A 38 0.89 37.38 -7.39
N ALA A 39 0.46 37.91 -8.53
CA ALA A 39 -0.08 37.14 -9.63
C ALA A 39 0.95 36.17 -10.21
N GLU A 40 2.19 36.64 -10.43
CA GLU A 40 3.30 35.82 -10.88
C GLU A 40 3.61 34.70 -9.88
N THR A 41 3.71 35.04 -8.59
CA THR A 41 3.98 34.07 -7.52
C THR A 41 2.88 32.99 -7.45
N LEU A 42 1.61 33.37 -7.61
CA LEU A 42 0.51 32.41 -7.69
C LEU A 42 0.62 31.49 -8.91
N GLY A 43 1.02 32.03 -10.05
CA GLY A 43 1.34 31.25 -11.25
C GLY A 43 2.44 30.22 -10.98
N GLU A 44 3.55 30.64 -10.35
CA GLU A 44 4.65 29.76 -9.95
C GLU A 44 4.17 28.64 -9.02
N ILE A 45 3.39 28.97 -7.98
CA ILE A 45 2.85 27.97 -7.05
C ILE A 45 2.00 26.93 -7.79
N GLN A 46 1.15 27.35 -8.74
CA GLN A 46 0.33 26.45 -9.54
C GLN A 46 1.19 25.52 -10.40
N THR A 47 2.23 26.05 -11.07
CA THR A 47 3.13 25.22 -11.90
C THR A 47 3.89 24.19 -11.06
N ILE A 48 4.39 24.60 -9.88
CA ILE A 48 5.07 23.69 -8.95
C ILE A 48 4.10 22.61 -8.46
N LYS A 49 2.85 22.97 -8.14
CA LYS A 49 1.83 22.01 -7.69
C LYS A 49 1.49 21.01 -8.79
N ALA A 50 1.36 21.45 -10.04
CA ALA A 50 1.17 20.55 -11.19
C ALA A 50 2.34 19.56 -11.31
N ARG A 51 3.57 20.05 -11.22
CA ARG A 51 4.78 19.20 -11.24
C ARG A 51 4.83 18.22 -10.07
N GLN A 52 4.38 18.60 -8.87
CA GLN A 52 4.28 17.66 -7.74
C GLN A 52 3.29 16.52 -8.03
N VAL A 53 2.16 16.81 -8.68
CA VAL A 53 1.17 15.79 -9.06
C VAL A 53 1.78 14.83 -10.09
N GLU A 54 2.47 15.36 -11.10
CA GLU A 54 3.18 14.55 -12.10
C GLU A 54 4.23 13.64 -11.44
N LEU A 55 5.08 14.18 -10.57
CA LEU A 55 6.11 13.41 -9.86
C LEU A 55 5.48 12.32 -8.97
N LYS A 56 4.33 12.59 -8.37
CA LYS A 56 3.60 11.59 -7.58
C LYS A 56 3.09 10.45 -8.46
N ALA A 57 2.58 10.76 -9.66
CA ALA A 57 2.16 9.76 -10.64
C ALA A 57 3.34 8.92 -11.12
N LEU A 58 4.47 9.56 -11.48
CA LEU A 58 5.70 8.86 -11.89
C LEU A 58 6.24 7.95 -10.78
N ARG A 59 6.20 8.40 -9.52
CA ARG A 59 6.59 7.57 -8.37
C ARG A 59 5.71 6.33 -8.26
N GLN A 60 4.40 6.48 -8.44
CA GLN A 60 3.46 5.36 -8.39
C GLN A 60 3.74 4.36 -9.52
N GLU A 61 3.94 4.85 -10.74
CA GLU A 61 4.31 4.03 -11.89
C GLU A 61 5.61 3.26 -11.64
N ALA A 62 6.67 3.95 -11.21
CA ALA A 62 7.96 3.32 -10.89
C ALA A 62 7.81 2.24 -9.80
N THR A 63 6.96 2.46 -8.80
CA THR A 63 6.68 1.48 -7.74
C THR A 63 5.97 0.24 -8.30
N GLN A 64 5.03 0.41 -9.22
CA GLN A 64 4.35 -0.71 -9.88
C GLN A 64 5.32 -1.50 -10.75
N GLN A 65 6.15 -0.81 -11.55
CA GLN A 65 7.17 -1.44 -12.38
C GLN A 65 8.18 -2.23 -11.53
N LEU A 66 8.67 -1.66 -10.42
CA LEU A 66 9.56 -2.32 -9.47
C LEU A 66 8.90 -3.58 -8.89
N THR A 67 7.65 -3.47 -8.45
CA THR A 67 6.90 -4.61 -7.87
C THR A 67 6.73 -5.73 -8.90
N ALA A 68 6.40 -5.39 -10.15
CA ALA A 68 6.27 -6.35 -11.24
C ALA A 68 7.61 -7.01 -11.58
N ALA A 69 8.71 -6.25 -11.60
CA ALA A 69 10.05 -6.78 -11.81
C ALA A 69 10.46 -7.74 -10.68
N LEU A 70 10.23 -7.38 -9.42
CA LEU A 70 10.51 -8.24 -8.27
C LEU A 70 9.70 -9.53 -8.31
N LYS A 71 8.43 -9.47 -8.70
CA LYS A 71 7.58 -10.66 -8.85
C LYS A 71 8.16 -11.59 -9.92
N ARG A 72 8.52 -11.07 -11.09
CA ARG A 72 9.17 -11.85 -12.17
C ARG A 72 10.49 -12.47 -11.70
N GLY A 73 11.34 -11.69 -11.04
CA GLY A 73 12.61 -12.19 -10.49
C GLY A 73 12.43 -13.30 -9.46
N ARG A 74 11.40 -13.21 -8.60
CA ARG A 74 11.04 -14.29 -7.66
C ARG A 74 10.60 -15.56 -8.38
N HIS A 75 9.76 -15.45 -9.41
CA HIS A 75 9.33 -16.61 -10.20
C HIS A 75 10.53 -17.30 -10.88
N GLN A 76 11.39 -16.53 -11.55
CA GLN A 76 12.61 -17.06 -12.16
C GLN A 76 13.54 -17.70 -11.14
N ALA A 77 13.70 -17.09 -9.96
CA ALA A 77 14.49 -17.69 -8.88
C ALA A 77 13.91 -19.03 -8.39
N ILE A 78 12.58 -19.17 -8.33
CA ILE A 78 11.92 -20.44 -7.99
C ILE A 78 12.19 -21.48 -9.07
N GLU A 79 12.04 -21.12 -10.35
CA GLU A 79 12.31 -22.01 -11.48
C GLU A 79 13.77 -22.49 -11.47
N ILE A 80 14.73 -21.57 -11.34
CA ILE A 80 16.16 -21.92 -11.26
C ILE A 80 16.43 -22.86 -10.09
N ARG A 81 15.90 -22.57 -8.90
CA ARG A 81 16.06 -23.46 -7.73
C ARG A 81 15.45 -24.84 -7.97
N SER A 82 14.33 -24.93 -8.68
CA SER A 82 13.70 -26.21 -9.03
C SER A 82 14.58 -27.03 -9.98
N VAL A 83 15.18 -26.38 -10.99
CA VAL A 83 16.11 -27.01 -11.93
C VAL A 83 17.36 -27.51 -11.21
N ILE A 84 17.93 -26.70 -10.30
CA ILE A 84 19.11 -27.10 -9.50
C ILE A 84 18.79 -28.33 -8.66
N ARG A 85 17.65 -28.36 -7.96
CA ARG A 85 17.20 -29.53 -7.18
C ARG A 85 17.02 -30.77 -8.04
N GLY A 86 16.47 -30.62 -9.25
CA GLY A 86 16.30 -31.72 -10.20
C GLY A 86 17.63 -32.30 -10.69
N LYS A 87 18.65 -31.46 -10.92
CA LYS A 87 19.97 -31.89 -11.40
C LYS A 87 20.87 -32.47 -10.30
N VAL A 88 20.86 -31.87 -9.11
CA VAL A 88 21.80 -32.21 -8.01
C VAL A 88 21.21 -33.28 -7.07
N GLY A 89 19.89 -33.42 -7.04
CA GLY A 89 19.17 -34.32 -6.13
C GLY A 89 18.71 -33.61 -4.86
N LEU A 90 17.53 -34.01 -4.34
CA LEU A 90 16.82 -33.28 -3.28
C LEU A 90 17.53 -33.33 -1.91
N THR A 91 18.30 -34.38 -1.64
CA THR A 91 18.96 -34.63 -0.34
C THR A 91 20.44 -34.27 -0.34
N SER A 92 20.97 -33.79 -1.48
CA SER A 92 22.39 -33.52 -1.63
C SER A 92 22.80 -32.26 -0.87
N GLU A 93 23.87 -32.35 -0.08
CA GLU A 93 24.45 -31.22 0.65
C GLU A 93 25.07 -30.18 -0.32
N LEU A 94 25.32 -30.53 -1.59
CA LEU A 94 25.75 -29.60 -2.63
C LEU A 94 24.72 -28.49 -2.90
N LEU A 95 23.44 -28.68 -2.53
CA LEU A 95 22.41 -27.63 -2.61
C LEU A 95 22.73 -26.42 -1.72
N ALA A 96 23.46 -26.61 -0.63
CA ALA A 96 23.83 -25.53 0.28
C ALA A 96 24.72 -24.47 -0.39
N LEU A 97 25.56 -24.87 -1.37
CA LEU A 97 26.39 -23.95 -2.15
C LEU A 97 25.57 -22.95 -2.97
N PHE A 98 24.33 -23.32 -3.33
CA PHE A 98 23.39 -22.46 -4.05
C PHE A 98 22.42 -21.73 -3.12
N GLY A 99 22.65 -21.78 -1.79
CA GLY A 99 21.74 -21.22 -0.79
C GLY A 99 20.39 -21.95 -0.73
N ILE A 100 20.33 -23.21 -1.17
CA ILE A 100 19.12 -24.05 -1.14
C ILE A 100 19.26 -25.06 -0.02
N SER A 101 18.33 -25.09 0.93
CA SER A 101 18.32 -26.11 1.99
C SER A 101 18.01 -27.50 1.41
N PRO A 102 18.84 -28.53 1.69
CA PRO A 102 18.54 -29.91 1.34
C PRO A 102 17.30 -30.44 2.07
N LEU A 103 16.57 -31.36 1.42
CA LEU A 103 15.46 -32.05 2.07
C LEU A 103 16.01 -33.11 3.02
N ARG A 104 15.77 -32.93 4.32
CA ARG A 104 16.14 -33.92 5.35
C ARG A 104 14.90 -34.70 5.80
N PRO A 105 14.98 -36.03 5.94
CA PRO A 105 13.87 -36.82 6.45
C PRO A 105 13.55 -36.37 7.88
N ARG A 106 12.33 -35.90 8.10
CA ARG A 106 11.86 -35.50 9.43
C ARG A 106 11.39 -36.75 10.17
N GLN A 107 12.01 -37.10 11.29
CA GLN A 107 11.53 -38.21 12.11
C GLN A 107 10.14 -37.86 12.67
N ARG A 108 9.14 -38.69 12.36
CA ARG A 108 7.80 -38.55 12.94
C ARG A 108 7.85 -39.06 14.38
N LYS A 109 7.56 -38.20 15.36
CA LYS A 109 7.33 -38.65 16.74
C LYS A 109 6.06 -39.49 16.76
N ALA A 110 6.14 -40.73 17.27
CA ALA A 110 4.99 -41.59 17.43
C ALA A 110 3.95 -40.92 18.36
N LYS A 111 2.71 -40.79 17.89
CA LYS A 111 1.58 -40.36 18.73
C LYS A 111 1.26 -41.53 19.66
N VAL A 112 1.60 -41.42 20.94
CA VAL A 112 1.06 -42.31 21.97
C VAL A 112 -0.42 -41.97 22.11
N VAL A 113 -1.28 -42.79 21.51
CA VAL A 113 -2.74 -42.69 21.65
C VAL A 113 -3.09 -43.27 23.01
N TYR A 114 -3.34 -42.42 24.01
CA TYR A 114 -4.00 -42.86 25.24
C TYR A 114 -5.47 -43.12 24.90
N VAL A 115 -5.87 -44.39 24.87
CA VAL A 115 -7.26 -44.80 24.74
C VAL A 115 -7.95 -44.53 26.08
N LEU A 116 -8.57 -43.36 26.22
CA LEU A 116 -9.51 -43.10 27.31
C LEU A 116 -10.82 -43.81 26.98
N LYS A 117 -11.05 -44.93 27.69
CA LYS A 117 -12.28 -45.71 27.68
C LYS A 117 -13.37 -44.93 28.44
N ASN A 118 -14.11 -44.07 27.75
CA ASN A 118 -15.30 -43.46 28.33
C ASN A 118 -16.50 -44.42 28.17
N ALA A 119 -16.92 -44.95 29.32
CA ALA A 119 -18.21 -45.59 29.48
C ALA A 119 -19.33 -44.53 29.45
N ASN A 120 -20.47 -44.96 28.88
CA ASN A 120 -21.75 -44.28 28.72
C ASN A 120 -22.23 -43.36 29.86
N GLY A 121 -22.97 -42.31 29.49
CA GLY A 121 -23.94 -41.61 30.34
C GLY A 121 -24.47 -40.34 29.66
N GLY A 122 -25.69 -40.41 29.11
CA GLY A 122 -26.26 -39.34 28.30
C GLY A 122 -26.92 -38.21 29.10
N ALA A 123 -27.21 -37.11 28.40
CA ALA A 123 -28.37 -36.25 28.61
C ALA A 123 -28.47 -35.24 27.46
N ALA A 124 -29.61 -35.29 26.76
CA ALA A 124 -30.00 -34.34 25.75
C ALA A 124 -30.26 -32.97 26.39
N GLY A 125 -29.76 -31.91 25.75
CA GLY A 125 -30.08 -30.52 26.05
C GLY A 125 -30.37 -29.78 24.75
N THR A 126 -31.65 -29.76 24.37
CA THR A 126 -32.19 -29.01 23.23
C THR A 126 -32.24 -27.52 23.59
N GLY A 127 -31.63 -26.66 22.77
CA GLY A 127 -31.76 -25.20 22.85
C GLY A 127 -31.91 -24.62 21.43
N PRO A 128 -32.94 -23.80 21.14
CA PRO A 128 -33.38 -23.50 19.79
C PRO A 128 -32.69 -22.28 19.16
N GLY A 129 -32.44 -22.36 17.86
CA GLY A 129 -32.66 -21.28 16.89
C GLY A 129 -31.71 -20.07 16.88
N ALA A 130 -30.88 -19.98 15.84
CA ALA A 130 -30.84 -18.81 14.95
C ALA A 130 -29.99 -19.11 13.70
N SER A 131 -30.68 -19.33 12.58
CA SER A 131 -30.15 -19.25 11.23
C SER A 131 -30.16 -17.79 10.78
N THR A 132 -29.06 -17.27 10.19
CA THR A 132 -29.00 -16.41 8.97
C THR A 132 -27.56 -15.91 8.70
N PRO A 133 -27.21 -15.49 7.46
CA PRO A 133 -26.05 -16.02 6.70
C PRO A 133 -25.04 -14.89 6.28
N PRO A 134 -24.12 -15.07 5.29
CA PRO A 134 -22.85 -14.34 5.19
C PRO A 134 -22.96 -12.93 4.59
N SER A 135 -22.15 -11.99 5.09
CA SER A 135 -22.01 -10.65 4.51
C SER A 135 -20.90 -10.60 3.46
N SER A 136 -21.30 -10.57 2.20
CA SER A 136 -20.50 -10.11 1.06
C SER A 136 -20.40 -8.59 1.08
N LYS A 137 -19.18 -8.02 0.99
CA LYS A 137 -19.00 -6.59 0.68
C LYS A 137 -18.83 -6.40 -0.84
N PRO A 138 -19.51 -5.41 -1.43
CA PRO A 138 -19.43 -5.15 -2.86
C PRO A 138 -18.17 -4.37 -3.24
N VAL A 139 -17.72 -4.68 -4.45
CA VAL A 139 -16.85 -3.86 -5.31
C VAL A 139 -17.61 -2.61 -5.71
N VAL A 140 -17.02 -1.44 -5.47
CA VAL A 140 -17.05 -0.26 -6.37
C VAL A 140 -15.70 0.43 -6.24
#